data_AF-W1YC48-F1
#
_entry.id   AF-W1YC48-F1
#
_cell.length_a   1.000
_cell.length_b   1.000
_cell.length_c   1.000
_cell.angle_alpha   90.00
_cell.angle_beta   90.00
_cell.angle_gamma   90.00
#
_symmetry.space_group_name_H-M   'P 1'
#
loop_
_entity.id
_entity.type
_entity.pdbx_description
1 polymer ?
#
loop_
_entity_poly.entity_id
_entity_poly.type
_entity_poly.pdbx_seq_one_letter_code
_entity_poly.pdbx_strand_id
1 'polypeptide(L)' 'KFEELTHLDILKKGLKVMDATASSLSMDNNMPLVVFNLNTPGNLKRAVLGENIGTTVTGEK' A
#
# COMPACT_ATOMS: atom_id res chain seq x y z
N LYS A 1 -0.24 -11.10 7.72
CA LYS A 1 -1.19 -10.31 6.91
C LYS A 1 -1.28 -8.95 7.59
N PHE A 2 -0.95 -7.87 6.89
CA PHE A 2 -1.06 -6.51 7.42
C PHE A 2 -2.25 -5.84 6.76
N GLU A 3 -3.03 -5.08 7.52
CA GLU A 3 -4.19 -4.34 6.99
C GLU A 3 -3.80 -2.89 6.69
N GLU A 4 -2.98 -2.30 7.57
CA GLU A 4 -2.39 -0.99 7.41
C GLU A 4 -0.88 -1.07 7.66
N LEU A 5 -0.10 -0.36 6.84
CA LEU A 5 1.33 -0.17 6.99
C LEU A 5 1.67 1.30 6.75
N THR A 6 2.77 1.75 7.32
CA THR A 6 3.37 3.04 6.94
C THR A 6 4.52 2.84 5.95
N HIS A 7 4.92 3.87 5.22
CA HIS A 7 6.13 3.82 4.39
C HIS A 7 7.37 3.41 5.20
N LEU A 8 7.43 3.89 6.46
CA LEU A 8 8.46 3.50 7.42
C LEU A 8 8.41 2.01 7.78
N ASP A 9 7.23 1.42 7.94
CA ASP A 9 7.11 -0.02 8.20
C ASP A 9 7.58 -0.87 7.03
N ILE A 10 7.30 -0.43 5.79
CA ILE A 10 7.76 -1.12 4.58
C ILE A 10 9.29 -1.12 4.52
N LEU A 11 9.90 0.03 4.78
CA LEU A 11 11.36 0.20 4.85
C LEU A 11 11.97 -0.64 5.97
N LYS A 12 11.44 -0.55 7.20
CA LYS A 12 11.93 -1.29 8.38
C LYS A 12 11.82 -2.80 8.21
N LYS A 13 10.71 -3.28 7.61
CA LYS A 13 10.47 -4.70 7.39
C LYS A 13 11.10 -5.22 6.09
N GLY A 14 11.76 -4.38 5.30
CA GLY A 14 12.36 -4.75 4.03
C GLY A 14 11.34 -5.31 3.03
N LEU A 15 10.09 -4.87 3.13
CA LEU A 15 9.01 -5.35 2.26
C LEU A 15 9.25 -4.74 0.88
N LYS A 16 9.76 -5.54 -0.06
CA LYS A 16 10.02 -5.13 -1.45
C LYS A 16 8.74 -5.01 -2.27
N VAL A 17 7.76 -4.25 -1.76
CA VAL A 17 6.47 -4.03 -2.41
C VAL A 17 6.61 -3.07 -3.59
N MET A 18 7.58 -2.16 -3.52
CA MET A 18 7.82 -1.13 -4.52
C MET A 18 9.32 -0.82 -4.61
N ASP A 19 9.74 -0.24 -5.74
CA ASP A 19 11.11 0.27 -5.92
C ASP A 19 11.47 1.33 -4.87
N ALA A 20 12.77 1.44 -4.55
CA ALA A 20 13.26 2.41 -3.57
C ALA A 20 12.90 3.85 -3.95
N THR A 21 12.99 4.19 -5.24
CA THR A 21 12.70 5.55 -5.75
C THR A 21 11.23 5.90 -5.59
N ALA A 22 10.35 4.97 -5.96
CA ALA A 22 8.92 5.17 -5.84
C ALA A 22 8.45 5.14 -4.38
N SER A 23 9.17 4.44 -3.49
CA SER A 23 8.91 4.44 -2.05
C SER A 23 9.21 5.79 -1.42
N SER A 24 10.32 6.43 -1.79
CA SER A 24 10.64 7.80 -1.37
C SER A 24 9.66 8.81 -1.95
N LEU A 25 9.35 8.73 -3.25
CA LEU A 25 8.44 9.67 -3.92
C LEU A 25 7.03 9.65 -3.30
N SER A 26 6.51 8.45 -3.02
CA SER A 26 5.19 8.30 -2.41
C SER A 26 5.14 8.73 -0.96
N MET A 27 6.25 8.56 -0.22
CA MET A 27 6.41 9.07 1.14
C MET A 27 6.44 10.61 1.15
N ASP A 28 7.27 11.24 0.30
CA ASP A 28 7.41 12.70 0.25
C ASP A 28 6.11 13.41 -0.16
N ASN A 29 5.29 12.74 -0.99
CA ASN A 29 4.02 13.28 -1.47
C ASN A 29 2.80 12.79 -0.67
N ASN A 30 3.00 12.04 0.42
CA ASN A 30 1.93 11.44 1.22
C ASN A 30 0.87 10.71 0.37
N MET A 31 1.32 10.01 -0.67
CA MET A 31 0.43 9.30 -1.59
C MET A 31 -0.01 7.98 -0.96
N PRO A 32 -1.32 7.77 -0.69
CA PRO A 32 -1.80 6.49 -0.17
C PRO A 32 -1.66 5.40 -1.23
N LEU A 33 -1.10 4.25 -0.86
CA LEU A 33 -0.95 3.10 -1.76
C LEU A 33 -1.82 1.95 -1.25
N VAL A 34 -2.55 1.30 -2.15
CA VAL A 34 -3.36 0.11 -1.82
C VAL A 34 -2.78 -1.09 -2.53
N VAL A 35 -2.28 -2.05 -1.77
CA VAL A 35 -1.65 -3.27 -2.26
C VAL A 35 -2.64 -4.41 -2.13
N PHE A 36 -3.15 -4.90 -3.26
CA PHE A 36 -4.16 -5.96 -3.28
C PHE A 36 -3.88 -6.99 -4.38
N ASN A 37 -4.53 -8.15 -4.27
CA ASN A 37 -4.42 -9.20 -5.28
C ASN A 37 -5.42 -8.94 -6.43
N LEU A 38 -4.89 -8.73 -7.64
CA LEU A 38 -5.69 -8.52 -8.85
C LEU A 38 -6.35 -9.80 -9.38
N ASN A 39 -5.81 -10.97 -9.06
CA ASN A 39 -6.32 -12.26 -9.57
C ASN A 39 -7.63 -12.69 -8.90
N THR A 40 -8.03 -12.03 -7.81
CA THR A 40 -9.30 -12.32 -7.14
C THR A 40 -10.43 -11.54 -7.82
N PRO A 41 -11.47 -12.21 -8.34
CA PRO A 41 -12.60 -11.55 -8.95
C PRO A 41 -13.27 -10.55 -8.00
N GLY A 42 -13.55 -9.35 -8.48
CA GLY A 42 -14.22 -8.30 -7.68
C GLY A 42 -13.29 -7.44 -6.81
N ASN A 43 -12.02 -7.82 -6.62
CA ASN A 43 -11.09 -7.03 -5.82
C ASN A 43 -10.88 -5.62 -6.39
N LEU A 44 -10.70 -5.45 -7.71
CA LEU A 44 -10.53 -4.12 -8.29
C LEU A 44 -11.67 -3.16 -7.92
N LYS A 45 -12.93 -3.62 -8.00
CA LYS A 45 -14.11 -2.83 -7.64
C LYS A 45 -14.08 -2.45 -6.16
N ARG A 46 -13.79 -3.42 -5.30
CA ARG A 46 -13.72 -3.21 -3.84
C ARG A 46 -12.59 -2.24 -3.46
N ALA A 47 -11.45 -2.28 -4.15
CA ALA A 47 -10.35 -1.35 -3.96
C ALA A 47 -10.78 0.10 -4.25
N VAL A 48 -11.46 0.31 -5.38
CA VAL A 48 -11.97 1.62 -5.79
C VAL A 48 -13.06 2.13 -4.84
N LEU A 49 -13.86 1.22 -4.26
CA LEU A 49 -14.85 1.55 -3.23
C LEU A 49 -14.22 1.86 -1.85
N GLY A 50 -12.89 1.75 -1.70
CA GLY A 50 -12.20 1.97 -0.44
C GLY A 50 -12.37 0.83 0.57
N GLU A 51 -12.77 -0.37 0.13
CA GLU A 51 -12.82 -1.53 1.00
C GLU A 51 -11.42 -2.08 1.29
N ASN A 52 -11.23 -2.57 2.52
CA ASN A 52 -9.96 -3.15 2.97
C ASN A 52 -9.76 -4.57 2.40
N ILE A 53 -9.30 -4.66 1.15
CA ILE A 53 -9.08 -5.91 0.43
C ILE A 53 -7.62 -6.38 0.36
N GLY A 54 -6.73 -5.69 1.09
CA GLY A 54 -5.31 -5.91 1.04
C GLY A 54 -4.59 -5.13 2.14
N THR A 55 -3.46 -4.55 1.79
CA THR A 55 -2.68 -3.71 2.69
C THR A 55 -2.75 -2.27 2.22
N THR A 56 -3.23 -1.38 3.08
CA THR A 56 -3.21 0.06 2.83
C THR A 56 -1.92 0.64 3.39
N VAL A 57 -1.22 1.43 2.59
CA VAL A 57 0.01 2.11 2.95
C VAL A 57 -0.27 3.60 2.99
N THR A 58 -0.01 4.25 4.12
CA THR A 58 -0.20 5.70 4.26
C THR A 58 1.10 6.39 4.68
N GLY A 59 1.31 7.59 4.16
CA GLY A 59 2.45 8.48 4.47
C GLY A 59 2.51 8.86 5.94
N GLU A 60 1.35 9.12 6.54
CA GLU A 60 1.22 9.64 7.90
C GLU A 60 -0.04 9.09 8.58
N LYS A 61 -0.06 9.19 9.91
CA LYS A 61 -1.28 9.18 10.73
C LYS A 61 -1.37 10.51 11.45
#